data_AF-A0A2M8S9W5-F1
#
_entry.id   AF-A0A2M8S9W5-F1
#
_cell.length_a   1.000
_cell.length_b   1.000
_cell.length_c   1.000
_cell.angle_alpha   90.00
_cell.angle_beta   90.00
_cell.angle_gamma   90.00
#
_symmetry.space_group_name_H-M   'P 1'
#
loop_
_entity.id
_entity.type
_entity.pdbx_description
1 polymer ?
#
loop_
_entity_poly.entity_id
_entity_poly.type
_entity_poly.pdbx_seq_one_letter_code
_entity_poly.pdbx_strand_id
1 'polypeptide(L)' 'MTTFRTKTPNHFDLPRRIARLGELAYNLWWTWNPHAQRLFNRIDNALWERVNHNPFVFLEQVGRSEIN' A
#
# COMPACT_ATOMS: atom_id res chain seq x y z
N MET A 1 11.54 29.51 6.91
CA MET A 1 12.22 28.50 6.07
C MET A 1 11.34 27.27 6.00
N THR A 2 10.75 26.98 4.84
CA THR A 2 9.80 25.86 4.67
C THR A 2 10.57 24.54 4.66
N THR A 3 10.24 23.63 5.59
CA THR A 3 10.88 22.31 5.65
C THR A 3 10.21 21.38 4.64
N PHE A 4 10.89 21.07 3.54
CA PHE A 4 10.43 20.05 2.61
C PHE A 4 10.67 18.66 3.22
N ARG A 5 9.59 17.95 3.57
CA ARG A 5 9.68 16.56 4.02
C ARG A 5 9.73 15.65 2.79
N THR A 6 10.91 15.13 2.48
CA THR A 6 11.13 14.18 1.37
C THR A 6 10.93 12.73 1.78
N LYS A 7 10.84 12.44 3.09
CA LYS A 7 10.62 11.07 3.56
C LYS A 7 9.14 10.75 3.56
N THR A 8 8.76 9.75 2.77
CA THR A 8 7.43 9.15 2.81
C THR A 8 7.21 8.51 4.18
N PRO A 9 6.16 8.91 4.91
CA PRO A 9 5.83 8.28 6.18
C PRO A 9 5.21 6.90 5.91
N ASN A 10 6.04 5.86 5.79
CA ASN A 10 5.57 4.49 5.65
C ASN A 10 5.18 3.94 7.03
N HIS A 11 4.00 4.36 7.51
CA HIS A 11 3.47 4.01 8.84
C HIS A 11 2.74 2.66 8.91
N PHE A 12 2.71 1.90 7.82
CA PHE A 12 2.02 0.62 7.82
C PHE A 12 2.87 -0.43 8.53
N ASP A 13 2.27 -1.14 9.49
CA ASP A 13 2.86 -2.35 10.09
C ASP A 13 2.79 -3.51 9.09
N LEU A 14 3.79 -3.54 8.20
CA LEU A 14 3.92 -4.51 7.13
C LEU A 14 5.16 -5.39 7.35
N PRO A 15 5.09 -6.70 7.09
CA PRO A 15 6.27 -7.56 7.06
C PRO A 15 7.34 -6.99 6.11
N ARG A 16 8.63 -7.15 6.46
CA ARG A 16 9.76 -6.58 5.70
C ARG A 16 9.75 -6.92 4.19
N ARG A 17 9.16 -8.06 3.82
CA ARG A 17 9.00 -8.53 2.44
C ARG A 17 8.04 -7.67 1.60
N ILE A 18 7.01 -7.07 2.22
CA ILE A 18 6.01 -6.22 1.57
C ILE A 18 6.04 -4.76 2.03
N ALA A 19 6.99 -4.37 2.89
CA ALA A 19 7.14 -2.99 3.37
C ALA A 19 7.20 -1.94 2.24
N ARG A 20 7.80 -2.29 1.09
CA ARG A 20 7.88 -1.41 -0.09
C ARG A 20 6.53 -1.16 -0.77
N LEU A 21 5.51 -1.97 -0.48
CA LEU A 21 4.16 -1.76 -0.99
C LEU A 21 3.51 -0.51 -0.36
N GLY A 22 3.88 -0.18 0.88
CA GLY A 22 3.53 1.08 1.52
C GLY A 22 4.10 2.30 0.78
N GLU A 23 5.36 2.24 0.37
CA GLU A 23 5.97 3.30 -0.46
C GLU A 23 5.26 3.42 -1.82
N LEU A 24 4.88 2.29 -2.43
CA LEU A 24 4.13 2.26 -3.69
C LEU A 24 2.77 2.94 -3.55
N ALA A 25 2.05 2.74 -2.44
CA ALA A 25 0.75 3.35 -2.19
C ALA A 25 0.80 4.90 -2.19
N TYR A 26 1.88 5.48 -1.66
CA TYR A 26 2.11 6.92 -1.67
C TYR A 26 2.57 7.47 -3.02
N ASN A 27 2.94 6.60 -3.97
CA ASN A 27 3.43 7.04 -5.27
C ASN A 27 2.29 7.03 -6.30
N LEU A 28 1.75 8.20 -6.65
CA LEU A 28 0.63 8.35 -7.59
C LEU A 28 0.80 7.60 -8.91
N TRP A 29 2.05 7.31 -9.32
CA TRP A 29 2.37 6.46 -10.45
C TRP A 29 1.66 5.10 -10.50
N TRP A 30 1.29 4.53 -9.35
CA TRP A 30 0.57 3.24 -9.33
C TRP A 30 -0.81 3.33 -10.00
N THR A 31 -1.44 4.52 -10.01
CA THR A 31 -2.81 4.71 -10.53
C THR A 31 -2.93 4.44 -12.03
N TRP A 32 -1.88 4.77 -12.80
CA TRP A 32 -1.84 4.54 -14.24
C TRP A 32 -1.05 3.27 -14.61
N ASN A 33 -0.57 2.50 -13.63
CA ASN A 33 0.16 1.27 -13.89
C ASN A 33 -0.65 0.02 -13.50
N PRO A 34 -1.17 -0.75 -14.48
CA PRO A 34 -1.93 -1.97 -14.20
C PRO A 34 -1.07 -3.07 -13.56
N HIS A 35 0.25 -3.07 -13.75
CA HIS A 35 1.14 -4.01 -13.07
C HIS A 35 1.22 -3.73 -11.56
N ALA A 36 1.19 -2.46 -11.16
CA ALA A 36 1.18 -2.07 -9.76
C ALA A 36 -0.14 -2.50 -9.09
N GLN A 37 -1.28 -2.27 -9.75
CA GLN A 37 -2.59 -2.71 -9.27
C GLN A 37 -2.67 -4.23 -9.10
N ARG A 38 -2.07 -4.99 -10.03
CA ARG A 38 -1.99 -6.46 -9.93
C ARG A 38 -1.21 -6.95 -8.70
N LEU A 39 -0.28 -6.16 -8.15
CA LEU A 39 0.44 -6.55 -6.92
C LEU A 39 -0.51 -6.59 -5.71
N PHE A 40 -1.35 -5.57 -5.55
CA PHE A 40 -2.36 -5.52 -4.49
C PHE A 40 -3.39 -6.66 -4.67
N ASN A 41 -3.84 -6.86 -5.90
CA ASN A 41 -4.78 -7.93 -6.24
C ASN A 41 -4.19 -9.33 -5.98
N ARG A 42 -2.89 -9.55 -6.21
CA ARG A 42 -2.21 -10.82 -5.94
C ARG A 42 -2.10 -11.15 -4.45
N ILE A 43 -2.10 -10.13 -3.58
CA ILE A 43 -2.06 -10.33 -2.13
C ILE A 43 -3.43 -10.78 -1.63
N ASP A 44 -4.48 -10.01 -1.93
CA ASP A 44 -5.85 -10.37 -1.60
C ASP A 44 -6.81 -9.66 -2.56
N ASN A 45 -7.31 -10.41 -3.55
CA ASN A 45 -8.25 -9.90 -4.55
C ASN A 45 -9.57 -9.43 -3.90
N ALA A 46 -10.11 -10.22 -2.97
CA ALA A 46 -11.41 -9.94 -2.37
C ALA A 46 -11.37 -8.67 -1.52
N LEU A 47 -10.29 -8.49 -0.74
CA LEU A 47 -10.06 -7.27 0.01
C LEU A 47 -9.83 -6.08 -0.93
N TRP A 48 -9.06 -6.25 -1.99
CA TRP A 48 -8.74 -5.20 -2.96
C TRP A 48 -9.99 -4.62 -3.64
N GLU A 49 -10.92 -5.49 -4.06
CA GLU A 49 -12.21 -5.08 -4.60
C GLU A 49 -13.07 -4.39 -3.53
N ARG A 50 -13.12 -4.94 -2.31
CA ARG A 50 -13.91 -4.38 -1.19
C ARG A 50 -13.51 -2.97 -0.80
N VAL A 51 -12.23 -2.64 -0.88
CA VAL A 51 -11.73 -1.28 -0.56
C VAL A 51 -11.81 -0.33 -1.75
N ASN A 52 -12.48 -0.71 -2.85
CA ASN A 52 -12.56 0.06 -4.09
C ASN A 52 -11.17 0.47 -4.62
N HIS A 53 -10.21 -0.47 -4.65
CA HIS A 53 -8.86 -0.22 -5.14
C HIS A 53 -8.10 0.89 -4.37
N ASN A 54 -8.43 1.09 -3.08
CA ASN A 54 -7.71 2.03 -2.22
C ASN A 54 -6.52 1.33 -1.53
N PRO A 55 -5.26 1.63 -1.91
CA PRO A 55 -4.09 0.96 -1.35
C PRO A 55 -3.82 1.31 0.11
N PHE A 56 -4.28 2.47 0.61
CA PHE A 56 -4.09 2.84 2.02
C PHE A 56 -4.94 1.95 2.93
N VAL A 57 -6.23 1.85 2.63
CA VAL A 57 -7.18 1.02 3.39
C VAL A 57 -6.83 -0.46 3.23
N PHE A 58 -6.38 -0.87 2.05
CA PHE A 58 -5.88 -2.22 1.80
C PHE A 58 -4.71 -2.57 2.73
N LEU A 59 -3.68 -1.73 2.76
CA LEU A 59 -2.46 -1.98 3.54
C LEU A 59 -2.70 -1.94 5.05
N GLU A 60 -3.62 -1.09 5.52
CA GLU A 60 -4.02 -1.07 6.93
C GLU A 60 -4.69 -2.39 7.34
N GLN A 61 -5.54 -2.97 6.49
CA GLN A 61 -6.23 -4.23 6.76
C GLN A 61 -5.33 -5.45 6.59
N VAL A 62 -4.47 -5.48 5.56
CA VAL A 62 -3.48 -6.55 5.37
C VAL A 62 -2.47 -6.57 6.50
N GLY A 63 -1.99 -5.39 6.91
CA GLY A 63 -1.14 -5.24 8.09
C GLY A 63 -1.77 -5.96 9.26
N ARG A 64 -3.00 -5.59 9.67
CA ARG A 64 -3.68 -6.20 10.83
C ARG A 64 -3.94 -7.71 10.72
N SER A 65 -4.15 -8.27 9.53
CA SER A 65 -4.50 -9.69 9.36
C SER A 65 -3.31 -10.66 9.36
N GLU A 66 -2.08 -10.21 9.07
CA GLU A 66 -0.87 -11.06 9.12
C GLU A 66 -0.03 -10.88 10.41
N ILE A 67 -0.39 -9.96 11.30
CA ILE A 67 0.17 -9.84 12.67
C ILE A 67 -0.81 -10.44 13.69
N ASN A 68 -0.86 -11.77 13.75
CA ASN A 68 -1.14 -12.55 14.96
C ASN A 68 -0.55 -13.95 14.80
#